data_AF-A0A7V2WQT0-F1
#
_entry.id   AF-A0A7V2WQT0-F1
#
_cell.length_a   1.000
_cell.length_b   1.000
_cell.length_c   1.000
_cell.angle_alpha   90.00
_cell.angle_beta   90.00
_cell.angle_gamma   90.00
#
_symmetry.space_group_name_H-M   'P 1'
#
loop_
_entity.id
_entity.type
_entity.pdbx_description
1 polymer ?
#
loop_
_entity_poly.entity_id
_entity_poly.type
_entity_poly.pdbx_seq_one_letter_code
_entity_poly.pdbx_strand_id
1 'polypeptide(L)' 'PAYEKALKASHYFNLLDARKAISVTERQQYILRVRTMSKAVAEMYYASREALGFPGCKDENEAKSDQENAA' A
#
# COMPACT_ATOMS: atom_id res chain seq x y z
N PRO A 1 11.68 -5.34 -2.31
CA PRO A 1 11.42 -6.80 -2.27
C PRO A 1 10.07 -7.19 -1.59
N ALA A 2 9.73 -6.66 -0.41
CA ALA A 2 8.50 -7.06 0.32
C ALA A 2 7.20 -6.72 -0.44
N TYR A 3 7.12 -5.53 -1.05
CA TYR A 3 5.98 -5.10 -1.87
C TYR A 3 5.68 -6.06 -3.03
N GLU A 4 6.72 -6.48 -3.77
CA GLU A 4 6.56 -7.42 -4.89
C GLU A 4 6.01 -8.79 -4.43
N LYS A 5 6.41 -9.24 -3.24
CA LYS A 5 5.88 -10.48 -2.67
C LYS A 5 4.41 -10.33 -2.28
N ALA A 6 4.01 -9.17 -1.75
CA ALA A 6 2.60 -8.87 -1.46
C ALA A 6 1.75 -8.85 -2.76
N LEU A 7 2.27 -8.25 -3.84
CA LEU A 7 1.62 -8.26 -5.15
C LEU A 7 1.46 -9.68 -5.71
N LYS A 8 2.51 -10.50 -5.65
CA LYS A 8 2.45 -11.91 -6.08
C LYS A 8 1.46 -12.71 -5.26
N ALA A 9 1.42 -12.52 -3.94
CA ALA A 9 0.45 -13.19 -3.07
C ALA A 9 -1.01 -12.82 -3.44
N SER A 10 -1.28 -11.54 -3.72
CA SER A 10 -2.59 -11.07 -4.18
C SER A 10 -2.99 -11.72 -5.51
N HIS A 11 -2.06 -11.78 -6.47
CA HIS A 11 -2.32 -12.41 -7.76
C HIS A 11 -2.61 -13.92 -7.64
N TYR A 12 -1.81 -14.65 -6.85
CA TYR A 12 -2.05 -16.08 -6.62
C TYR A 12 -3.35 -16.35 -5.89
N PHE A 13 -3.72 -15.50 -4.92
CA PHE A 13 -5.03 -15.57 -4.27
C PHE A 13 -6.16 -15.46 -5.30
N ASN A 14 -6.11 -14.47 -6.20
CA ASN A 14 -7.13 -14.30 -7.24
C ASN A 14 -7.24 -15.52 -8.17
N LEU A 15 -6.11 -16.12 -8.53
CA LEU A 15 -6.10 -17.32 -9.37
C LEU A 15 -6.74 -18.53 -8.66
N LEU A 16 -6.43 -18.73 -7.38
CA LEU A 16 -7.00 -19.80 -6.56
C LEU A 16 -8.50 -19.59 -6.33
N ASP A 17 -8.91 -18.35 -6.09
CA ASP A 17 -10.31 -17.99 -5.86
C ASP A 17 -11.16 -18.17 -7.12
N ALA A 18 -10.64 -17.75 -8.29
CA ALA A 18 -11.30 -17.95 -9.58
C ALA A 18 -11.47 -19.45 -9.92
N ARG A 19 -10.51 -20.28 -9.50
CA ARG A 19 -10.58 -21.74 -9.64
C ARG A 19 -11.48 -22.42 -8.61
N LYS A 20 -12.04 -21.67 -7.65
CA LYS A 20 -12.81 -22.22 -6.52
C LYS A 20 -12.04 -23.30 -5.76
N ALA A 21 -10.71 -23.17 -5.73
CA ALA A 21 -9.80 -24.15 -5.10
C ALA A 21 -9.64 -23.91 -3.59
N ILE A 22 -10.30 -22.89 -3.04
CA ILE A 22 -10.25 -22.52 -1.62
C ILE A 22 -11.68 -22.42 -1.06
N SER A 23 -11.85 -22.85 0.19
CA SER A 23 -13.09 -22.73 0.93
C SER A 23 -13.37 -21.28 1.36
N VAL A 24 -14.60 -21.02 1.82
CA VAL A 24 -15.01 -19.70 2.31
C VAL A 24 -14.15 -19.24 3.50
N THR A 25 -13.84 -20.15 4.42
CA THR A 25 -12.99 -19.85 5.59
C THR A 25 -11.55 -19.56 5.18
N GLU A 26 -10.99 -20.35 4.27
CA GLU A 26 -9.64 -20.12 3.75
C GLU A 26 -9.54 -18.78 3.02
N ARG A 27 -10.57 -18.42 2.23
CA ARG A 27 -10.63 -17.12 1.55
C ARG A 27 -10.48 -15.97 2.54
N GLN A 28 -11.22 -15.99 3.65
CA GLN A 28 -11.12 -14.94 4.68
C GLN A 28 -9.71 -14.85 5.28
N GLN A 29 -9.10 -15.99 5.58
CA GLN A 29 -7.73 -16.04 6.11
C GLN A 29 -6.70 -15.51 5.12
N TYR A 30 -6.80 -15.88 3.84
CA TYR A 30 -5.89 -15.38 2.79
C TYR A 30 -6.03 -13.87 2.60
N ILE A 31 -7.26 -13.34 2.57
CA ILE A 31 -7.51 -11.89 2.48
C ILE A 31 -6.84 -11.17 3.65
N LEU A 32 -6.99 -11.68 4.88
CA LEU A 32 -6.37 -11.09 6.05
C LEU A 32 -4.84 -11.11 5.94
N ARG A 33 -4.24 -12.22 5.51
CA ARG A 33 -2.79 -12.32 5.32
C ARG A 33 -2.27 -11.32 4.30
N VAL A 34 -2.90 -11.22 3.12
CA VAL A 34 -2.51 -10.25 2.09
C VAL A 34 -2.65 -8.82 2.61
N ARG A 35 -3.74 -8.50 3.30
CA ARG A 35 -3.96 -7.19 3.92
C ARG A 35 -2.87 -6.83 4.94
N THR A 36 -2.51 -7.76 5.82
CA THR A 36 -1.46 -7.53 6.83
C THR A 36 -0.10 -7.27 6.17
N MET A 37 0.25 -8.02 5.13
CA MET A 37 1.50 -7.78 4.39
C MET A 37 1.50 -6.41 3.71
N SER A 38 0.41 -6.05 3.03
CA SER A 38 0.29 -4.74 2.37
C SER A 38 0.38 -3.59 3.37
N LYS A 39 -0.26 -3.73 4.53
CA LYS A 39 -0.19 -2.74 5.62
C LYS A 39 1.24 -2.55 6.13
N ALA A 40 1.95 -3.65 6.43
CA ALA A 40 3.33 -3.58 6.91
C ALA A 40 4.26 -2.91 5.88
N VAL A 41 4.08 -3.20 4.59
CA VAL A 41 4.84 -2.53 3.52
C VAL A 41 4.55 -1.03 3.47
N ALA A 42 3.28 -0.63 3.62
CA ALA A 42 2.90 0.78 3.65
C ALA A 42 3.49 1.52 4.86
N GLU A 43 3.45 0.92 6.05
CA GLU A 43 4.04 1.47 7.27
C GLU A 43 5.56 1.65 7.12
N MET A 44 6.26 0.64 6.58
CA MET A 44 7.70 0.75 6.31
C MET A 44 8.03 1.83 5.28
N TYR A 45 7.20 1.95 4.22
CA TYR A 45 7.38 3.00 3.23
C TYR A 45 7.17 4.39 3.83
N TYR A 46 6.12 4.56 4.64
CA TYR A 46 5.85 5.80 5.34
C TYR A 46 7.02 6.20 6.25
N ALA A 47 7.49 5.30 7.11
CA ALA A 47 8.63 5.55 8.00
C ALA A 47 9.90 5.91 7.22
N SER A 48 10.15 5.26 6.08
CA SER A 48 11.28 5.60 5.21
C SER A 48 11.14 7.00 4.60
N ARG A 49 9.92 7.44 4.28
CA ARG A 49 9.67 8.79 3.75
C ARG A 49 9.76 9.85 4.85
N GLU A 50 9.26 9.54 6.04
CA GLU A 50 9.37 10.39 7.23
C GLU A 50 10.83 10.64 7.60
N ALA A 51 11.68 9.60 7.58
CA ALA A 51 13.11 9.74 7.84
C ALA A 51 13.84 10.62 6.81
N LEU A 52 13.29 10.74 5.59
CA LEU A 52 13.81 11.61 4.54
C LEU A 52 13.17 13.02 4.58
N GLY A 53 12.25 13.29 5.51
CA GLY A 53 11.52 14.56 5.59
C GLY A 53 10.50 14.74 4.47
N PHE A 54 9.93 13.65 3.94
CA PHE A 54 8.94 13.65 2.85
C PHE A 54 9.35 14.48 1.61
N PRO A 55 10.48 14.17 0.94
CA PRO A 55 10.93 14.93 -0.22
C PRO A 55 9.85 14.93 -1.30
N GLY A 56 9.41 16.11 -1.73
CA GLY A 56 8.35 16.32 -2.73
C GLY A 56 6.92 16.46 -2.18
N CYS A 57 6.70 16.28 -0.87
CA CYS A 57 5.50 16.82 -0.22
C CYS A 57 5.77 18.31 0.02
N LYS A 58 5.20 19.18 -0.82
CA LYS A 58 5.13 20.61 -0.47
C LYS A 58 4.39 20.73 0.86
N ASP A 59 4.92 21.51 1.78
CA ASP A 59 4.17 21.88 2.97
C ASP A 59 2.86 22.55 2.51
N GLU A 60 1.75 22.28 3.20
CA GLU A 60 0.46 22.93 2.90
C GLU A 60 0.55 24.46 2.91
N ASN A 61 1.58 25.01 3.56
CA ASN A 61 1.90 26.44 3.57
C ASN A 61 2.63 26.92 2.30
N GLU A 62 3.51 26.13 1.68
CA GLU A 62 4.15 26.48 0.39
C GLU A 62 3.16 26.36 -0.78
N ALA A 63 2.21 25.42 -0.70
CA ALA A 63 1.18 25.27 -1.72
C ALA A 63 0.20 26.47 -1.78
N LYS A 64 0.01 27.19 -0.66
CA LYS A 64 -0.85 28.39 -0.60
C LYS A 64 -0.13 29.64 -1.12
N SER A 65 1.16 29.82 -0.81
CA SER A 65 1.94 30.96 -1.32
C SER A 65 2.12 30.94 -2.85
N ASP A 66 2.15 29.75 -3.46
CA ASP A 66 2.23 29.60 -4.92
C ASP A 66 0.89 29.94 -5.61
N GLN A 67 -0.24 29.79 -4.91
CA GLN A 67 -1.58 30.11 -5.45
C GLN A 67 -1.93 31.59 -5.30
N GLU A 68 -1.53 32.24 -4.21
CA GLU A 68 -1.75 33.69 -3.99
C GLU A 68 -0.90 34.58 -4.91
N ASN A 69 0.29 34.14 -5.32
CA ASN A 69 1.15 34.90 -6.25
C ASN A 69 0.84 34.66 -7.73
N ALA A 70 -0.09 33.76 -8.06
CA ALA A 70 -0.49 33.41 -9.42
C ALA A 70 -1.90 33.92 -9.79
N ALA A 71 -2.58 34.63 -8.88
CA ALA A 71 -3.87 35.30 -9.07
C ALA A 71 -3.71 36.83 -9.00
#